data_AF-A0A3B0PJG8-F1
#
_entry.id   AF-A0A3B0PJG8-F1
#
_cell.length_a   1.000
_cell.length_b   1.000
_cell.length_c   1.000
_cell.angle_alpha   90.00
_cell.angle_beta   90.00
_cell.angle_gamma   90.00
#
_symmetry.space_group_name_H-M   'P 1'
#
loop_
_entity.id
_entity.type
_entity.pdbx_description
1 polymer ?
#
loop_
_entity_poly.entity_id
_entity_poly.type
_entity_poly.pdbx_seq_one_letter_code
_entity_poly.pdbx_strand_id
1 'polypeptide(L)'
;MRRVGTMEELEAKAAANFKGYTKKEALIFEKELEKLHKNLNGIRTMKRLPQVMIVADPNEDEIAVKEAKRKGLKVISILDSNSNPDSVDLGVPGNDDSAKFIHVFMTIIADAIVKAKGGEQVYAYQDDSKVVLPEFQQKTVVATEDREN
;
A
#
# COMPACT_ATOMS: atom_id res chain seq x y z
N MET A 1 11.59 -14.40 -3.83
CA MET A 1 11.92 -13.17 -3.08
C MET A 1 12.55 -13.55 -1.74
N ARG A 2 13.86 -13.33 -1.55
CA ARG A 2 14.58 -13.83 -0.36
C ARG A 2 14.07 -13.22 0.96
N ARG A 3 13.74 -11.92 0.98
CA ARG A 3 13.27 -11.22 2.19
C ARG A 3 11.87 -11.62 2.67
N VAL A 4 10.95 -11.91 1.75
CA VAL A 4 9.61 -12.42 2.10
C VAL A 4 9.73 -13.80 2.72
N GLY A 5 10.59 -14.67 2.18
CA GLY A 5 10.87 -15.98 2.80
C GLY A 5 11.44 -15.84 4.21
N THR A 6 12.37 -14.92 4.43
CA THR A 6 12.89 -14.62 5.79
C THR A 6 11.79 -14.15 6.74
N MET A 7 10.83 -13.35 6.28
CA MET A 7 9.68 -12.93 7.08
C MET A 7 8.85 -14.15 7.52
N GLU A 8 8.54 -15.07 6.61
CA GLU A 8 7.77 -16.29 6.91
C GLU A 8 8.51 -17.22 7.87
N GLU A 9 9.84 -17.34 7.75
CA GLU A 9 10.68 -18.08 8.69
C GLU A 9 10.65 -17.46 10.10
N LEU A 10 10.73 -16.13 10.19
CA LEU A 10 10.65 -15.41 11.47
C LEU A 10 9.24 -15.50 12.10
N GLU A 11 8.17 -15.48 11.29
CA GLU A 11 6.80 -15.75 11.76
C GLU A 11 6.69 -17.17 12.37
N ALA A 12 7.25 -18.17 11.72
CA ALA A 12 7.25 -19.54 12.22
C ALA A 12 8.03 -19.68 13.54
N LYS A 13 9.16 -18.96 13.68
CA LYS A 13 9.92 -18.89 14.95
C LYS A 13 9.15 -18.16 16.05
N ALA A 14 8.44 -17.09 15.71
CA ALA A 14 7.60 -16.35 16.65
C ALA A 14 6.44 -17.24 17.15
N ALA A 15 5.81 -18.03 16.27
CA ALA A 15 4.79 -19.01 16.65
C ALA A 15 5.34 -20.08 17.62
N ALA A 16 6.62 -20.43 17.51
CA ALA A 16 7.33 -21.31 18.43
C ALA A 16 7.89 -20.58 19.68
N ASN A 17 7.50 -19.33 19.95
CA ASN A 17 8.02 -18.48 21.03
C ASN A 17 9.56 -18.38 21.05
N PHE A 18 10.19 -18.35 19.88
CA PHE A 18 11.65 -18.34 19.72
C PHE A 18 12.36 -19.41 20.56
N LYS A 19 11.75 -20.59 20.69
CA LYS A 19 12.32 -21.71 21.45
C LYS A 19 13.73 -22.04 20.96
N GLY A 20 14.69 -22.07 21.90
CA GLY A 20 16.10 -22.32 21.60
C GLY A 20 16.96 -21.07 21.41
N TYR A 21 16.36 -19.87 21.46
CA TYR A 21 17.07 -18.60 21.39
C TYR A 21 17.09 -17.88 22.75
N THR A 22 18.10 -17.04 22.97
CA THR A 22 18.15 -16.18 24.15
C THR A 22 17.12 -15.05 24.05
N LYS A 23 16.72 -14.47 25.20
CA LYS A 23 15.80 -13.31 25.22
C LYS A 23 16.29 -12.13 24.37
N LYS A 24 17.62 -11.94 24.29
CA LYS A 24 18.22 -10.89 23.48
C LYS A 24 18.04 -11.15 21.98
N GLU A 25 18.28 -12.37 21.54
CA GLU A 25 18.10 -12.77 20.13
C GLU A 25 16.63 -12.77 19.73
N ALA A 26 15.75 -13.29 20.59
CA ALA A 26 14.30 -13.23 20.38
C ALA A 26 13.83 -11.78 20.15
N LEU A 27 14.27 -10.84 20.99
CA LEU A 27 13.95 -9.43 20.82
C LEU A 27 14.45 -8.84 19.49
N ILE A 28 15.63 -9.24 19.03
CA ILE A 28 16.17 -8.79 17.73
C ILE A 28 15.30 -9.33 16.58
N PHE A 29 14.91 -10.61 16.65
CA PHE A 29 14.04 -11.22 15.66
C PHE A 29 12.65 -10.61 15.62
N GLU A 30 12.07 -10.28 16.78
CA GLU A 30 10.78 -9.57 16.85
C GLU A 30 10.85 -8.20 16.16
N LYS A 31 11.89 -7.42 16.44
CA LYS A 31 12.10 -6.11 15.79
C LYS A 31 12.30 -6.23 14.28
N GLU A 32 13.04 -7.25 13.84
CA GLU A 32 13.21 -7.52 12.40
C GLU A 32 11.89 -7.94 11.76
N LEU A 33 11.14 -8.85 12.40
CA LEU A 33 9.84 -9.31 11.94
C LEU A 33 8.84 -8.15 11.81
N GLU A 34 8.78 -7.26 12.80
CA GLU A 34 7.93 -6.07 12.77
C GLU A 34 8.28 -5.16 11.59
N LYS A 35 9.57 -4.91 11.36
CA LYS A 35 10.05 -4.11 10.23
C LYS A 35 9.70 -4.76 8.88
N LEU A 36 9.84 -6.08 8.77
CA LEU A 36 9.49 -6.81 7.56
C LEU A 36 7.98 -6.78 7.31
N HIS A 37 7.15 -6.96 8.34
CA HIS A 37 5.70 -6.82 8.22
C HIS A 37 5.29 -5.43 7.75
N LYS A 38 5.86 -4.37 8.34
CA LYS A 38 5.55 -3.00 7.95
C LYS A 38 5.81 -2.74 6.46
N ASN A 39 6.90 -3.29 5.92
CA ASN A 39 7.37 -2.95 4.58
C ASN A 39 6.92 -3.94 3.48
N LEU A 40 6.78 -5.23 3.81
CA LEU A 40 6.66 -6.31 2.80
C LEU A 40 5.32 -7.04 2.85
N ASN A 41 4.48 -6.81 3.87
CA ASN A 41 3.22 -7.55 4.00
C ASN A 41 2.29 -7.34 2.79
N GLY A 42 2.28 -6.14 2.21
CA GLY A 42 1.47 -5.83 1.02
C GLY A 42 1.88 -6.58 -0.25
N ILE A 43 3.13 -7.02 -0.36
CA ILE A 43 3.63 -7.77 -1.54
C ILE A 43 3.76 -9.27 -1.29
N ARG A 44 3.40 -9.76 -0.09
CA ARG A 44 3.54 -11.16 0.31
C ARG A 44 2.85 -12.13 -0.65
N THR A 45 1.65 -11.77 -1.12
CA THR A 45 0.82 -12.62 -1.98
C THR A 45 1.19 -12.51 -3.46
N MET A 46 2.12 -11.62 -3.84
CA MET A 46 2.50 -11.40 -5.23
C MET A 46 3.41 -12.53 -5.74
N LYS A 47 2.82 -13.45 -6.51
CA LYS A 47 3.57 -14.54 -7.17
C LYS A 47 4.28 -14.11 -8.47
N ARG A 48 3.77 -13.07 -9.11
CA ARG A 48 4.28 -12.51 -10.38
C ARG A 48 4.34 -10.99 -10.29
N LEU A 49 5.18 -10.40 -11.12
CA LEU A 49 5.21 -8.96 -11.29
C LEU A 49 3.82 -8.47 -11.78
N PRO A 50 3.30 -7.35 -11.25
CA PRO A 50 2.07 -6.76 -11.78
C PRO A 50 2.26 -6.30 -13.24
N GLN A 51 1.17 -5.91 -13.89
CA GLN A 51 1.21 -5.26 -15.22
C GLN A 51 0.97 -3.75 -15.14
N VAL A 52 0.32 -3.32 -14.06
CA VAL A 52 -0.07 -1.93 -13.80
C VAL A 52 0.31 -1.59 -12.37
N MET A 53 0.82 -0.38 -12.15
CA MET A 53 1.07 0.22 -10.85
C MET A 53 0.23 1.49 -10.73
N ILE A 54 -0.43 1.65 -9.60
CA ILE A 54 -1.18 2.87 -9.27
C ILE A 54 -0.40 3.60 -8.18
N VAL A 55 -0.17 4.89 -8.37
CA VAL A 55 0.62 5.77 -7.49
C VAL A 55 -0.27 6.93 -7.05
N ALA A 56 -0.09 7.38 -5.81
CA ALA A 56 -0.81 8.56 -5.32
C ALA A 56 -0.15 9.84 -5.83
N ASP A 57 1.15 10.00 -5.57
CA ASP A 57 1.92 11.17 -5.99
C ASP A 57 3.18 10.69 -6.77
N PRO A 58 3.31 11.03 -8.07
CA PRO A 58 4.44 10.59 -8.88
C PRO A 58 5.75 11.32 -8.57
N ASN A 59 5.69 12.49 -7.91
CA ASN A 59 6.85 13.27 -7.48
C ASN A 59 7.42 12.72 -6.17
N GLU A 60 6.59 12.42 -5.18
CA GLU A 60 7.05 11.79 -3.93
C GLU A 60 7.54 10.35 -4.16
N ASP A 61 6.85 9.58 -5.01
CA ASP A 61 7.18 8.17 -5.32
C ASP A 61 8.05 8.01 -6.59
N GLU A 62 8.89 9.00 -6.92
CA GLU A 62 9.64 9.04 -8.18
C GLU A 62 10.49 7.78 -8.43
N ILE A 63 11.08 7.21 -7.37
CA ILE A 63 11.86 5.96 -7.45
C ILE A 63 10.97 4.80 -7.92
N ALA A 64 9.78 4.67 -7.36
CA ALA A 64 8.84 3.61 -7.72
C ALA A 64 8.40 3.77 -9.18
N VAL A 65 8.06 4.99 -9.60
CA VAL A 65 7.68 5.32 -10.99
C VAL A 65 8.80 4.96 -11.97
N LYS A 66 10.05 5.35 -11.67
CA LYS A 66 11.22 5.03 -12.49
C LYS A 66 11.47 3.53 -12.58
N GLU A 67 11.39 2.80 -11.47
CA GLU A 67 11.55 1.34 -11.47
C GLU A 67 10.44 0.63 -12.25
N ALA A 68 9.19 1.07 -12.08
CA ALA A 68 8.04 0.56 -12.80
C ALA A 68 8.21 0.74 -14.32
N LYS A 69 8.59 1.94 -14.77
CA LYS A 69 8.90 2.23 -16.18
C LYS A 69 10.02 1.32 -16.72
N ARG A 70 11.12 1.16 -15.97
CA ARG A 70 12.23 0.27 -16.35
C ARG A 70 11.81 -1.19 -16.44
N LYS A 71 10.83 -1.61 -15.65
CA LYS A 71 10.26 -2.96 -15.66
C LYS A 71 9.14 -3.13 -16.70
N GLY A 72 8.78 -2.08 -17.43
CA GLY A 72 7.73 -2.10 -18.44
C GLY A 72 6.31 -2.12 -17.86
N LEU A 73 6.14 -1.70 -16.61
CA LEU A 73 4.84 -1.56 -15.98
C LEU A 73 4.15 -0.29 -16.46
N LYS A 74 2.83 -0.35 -16.62
CA LYS A 74 2.01 0.84 -16.86
C LYS A 74 1.74 1.57 -15.55
N VAL A 75 1.97 2.88 -15.51
CA VAL A 75 1.81 3.70 -14.31
C VAL A 75 0.58 4.59 -14.44
N ILE A 76 -0.34 4.46 -13.48
CA ILE A 76 -1.52 5.34 -13.32
C ILE A 76 -1.29 6.18 -12.06
N SER A 77 -1.52 7.50 -12.13
CA SER A 77 -1.33 8.37 -10.96
C SER A 77 -2.33 9.51 -10.90
N ILE A 78 -2.47 10.10 -9.72
CA ILE A 78 -3.03 11.45 -9.56
C ILE A 78 -1.97 12.44 -10.04
N LEU A 79 -2.40 13.51 -10.71
CA LEU A 79 -1.54 14.64 -11.11
C LEU A 79 -2.06 15.91 -10.44
N ASP A 80 -1.23 16.52 -9.60
CA ASP A 80 -1.44 17.87 -9.08
C ASP A 80 -0.60 18.91 -9.85
N SER A 81 -0.71 20.18 -9.45
CA SER A 81 -0.11 21.37 -10.06
C SER A 81 1.41 21.29 -10.27
N ASN A 82 2.11 20.50 -9.46
CA ASN A 82 3.56 20.30 -9.51
C ASN A 82 3.98 19.02 -10.28
N SER A 83 3.04 18.20 -10.73
CA SER A 83 3.30 16.89 -11.32
C SER A 83 3.59 16.98 -12.81
N ASN A 84 4.63 16.28 -13.28
CA ASN A 84 4.92 16.20 -14.71
C ASN A 84 4.02 15.10 -15.36
N PRO A 85 3.10 15.44 -16.30
CA PRO A 85 2.23 14.45 -16.92
C PRO A 85 2.97 13.38 -17.74
N ASP A 86 4.17 13.68 -18.25
CA ASP A 86 4.99 12.72 -19.01
C ASP A 86 5.64 11.66 -18.09
N SER A 87 5.60 11.88 -16.77
CA SER A 87 6.15 10.96 -15.78
C SER A 87 5.31 9.68 -15.63
N VAL A 88 4.07 9.66 -16.11
CA VAL A 88 3.13 8.52 -15.96
C VAL A 88 2.47 8.15 -17.30
N ASP A 89 1.88 6.95 -17.41
CA ASP A 89 1.17 6.53 -18.62
C ASP A 89 -0.27 7.07 -18.65
N LEU A 90 -0.90 7.19 -17.49
CA LEU A 90 -2.25 7.73 -17.33
C LEU A 90 -2.30 8.60 -16.07
N GLY A 91 -2.53 9.90 -16.26
CA GLY A 91 -2.70 10.86 -15.18
C GLY A 91 -4.15 11.26 -15.00
N VAL A 92 -4.64 11.23 -13.77
CA VAL A 92 -5.95 11.80 -13.40
C VAL A 92 -5.71 13.12 -12.67
N PRO A 93 -6.15 14.26 -13.20
CA PRO A 93 -5.98 15.54 -12.52
C PRO A 93 -6.74 15.53 -11.20
N GLY A 94 -6.08 15.93 -10.13
CA GLY A 94 -6.65 15.85 -8.79
C GLY A 94 -5.72 16.38 -7.71
N ASN A 95 -6.23 16.47 -6.48
CA ASN A 95 -5.47 16.91 -5.32
C ASN A 95 -4.88 15.70 -4.60
N ASP A 96 -3.57 15.49 -4.75
CA ASP A 96 -2.80 14.42 -4.11
C ASP A 96 -2.55 14.66 -2.61
N ASP A 97 -2.50 15.92 -2.13
CA ASP A 97 -2.38 16.23 -0.70
C ASP A 97 -3.60 15.82 0.14
N SER A 98 -4.76 15.64 -0.49
CA SER A 98 -6.01 15.34 0.21
C SER A 98 -6.20 13.84 0.40
N ALA A 99 -6.03 13.36 1.63
CA ALA A 99 -6.31 11.96 1.99
C ALA A 99 -7.75 11.53 1.65
N LYS A 100 -8.73 12.44 1.72
CA LYS A 100 -10.11 12.18 1.30
C LYS A 100 -10.21 11.96 -0.22
N PHE A 101 -9.50 12.78 -1.00
CA PHE A 101 -9.46 12.63 -2.45
C PHE A 101 -8.77 11.33 -2.85
N ILE A 102 -7.59 11.04 -2.29
CA ILE A 102 -6.89 9.77 -2.53
C ILE A 102 -7.80 8.58 -2.20
N HIS A 103 -8.51 8.63 -1.07
CA HIS A 103 -9.44 7.57 -0.67
C HIS A 103 -10.55 7.36 -1.70
N VAL A 104 -11.18 8.44 -2.17
CA VAL A 104 -12.21 8.39 -3.22
C VAL A 104 -11.64 7.79 -4.51
N PHE A 105 -10.49 8.30 -4.94
CA PHE A 105 -9.80 7.86 -6.16
C PHE A 105 -9.48 6.36 -6.13
N MET A 106 -8.86 5.89 -5.05
CA MET A 106 -8.52 4.48 -4.87
C MET A 106 -9.77 3.60 -4.77
N THR A 107 -10.83 4.07 -4.11
CA THR A 107 -12.11 3.35 -4.01
C THR A 107 -12.76 3.18 -5.38
N ILE A 108 -12.79 4.23 -6.19
CA ILE A 108 -13.35 4.20 -7.55
C ILE A 108 -12.55 3.24 -8.46
N ILE A 109 -11.22 3.25 -8.35
CA ILE A 109 -10.40 2.30 -9.14
C ILE A 109 -10.62 0.87 -8.67
N ALA A 110 -10.68 0.63 -7.35
CA ALA A 110 -10.97 -0.69 -6.81
C ALA A 110 -12.32 -1.22 -7.31
N ASP A 111 -13.35 -0.37 -7.33
CA ASP A 111 -14.68 -0.65 -7.87
C ASP A 111 -14.64 -1.04 -9.35
N ALA A 112 -13.87 -0.30 -10.16
CA ALA A 112 -13.67 -0.62 -11.57
C ALA A 112 -12.98 -2.00 -11.76
N ILE A 113 -12.01 -2.34 -10.92
CA ILE A 113 -11.34 -3.66 -10.93
C ILE A 113 -12.32 -4.77 -10.53
N VAL A 114 -13.18 -4.53 -9.54
CA VAL A 114 -14.21 -5.49 -9.10
C VAL A 114 -15.22 -5.72 -10.23
N LYS A 115 -15.71 -4.67 -10.87
CA LYS A 115 -16.60 -4.75 -12.04
C LYS A 115 -15.98 -5.56 -13.17
N ALA A 116 -14.71 -5.30 -13.50
CA ALA A 116 -13.99 -6.03 -14.55
C ALA A 116 -13.85 -7.54 -14.24
N LYS A 117 -13.87 -7.92 -12.97
CA LYS A 117 -13.87 -9.33 -12.52
C LYS A 117 -15.26 -9.96 -12.43
N GLY A 118 -16.32 -9.24 -12.82
CA GLY A 118 -17.71 -9.71 -12.78
C GLY A 118 -18.45 -9.40 -11.48
N GLY A 119 -17.91 -8.54 -10.63
CA GLY A 119 -18.64 -8.00 -9.48
C GLY A 119 -19.57 -6.83 -9.86
N GLU A 120 -20.42 -6.42 -8.92
CA GLU A 120 -21.26 -5.24 -9.09
C GLU A 120 -20.48 -3.96 -8.79
N GLN A 121 -20.81 -2.89 -9.52
CA GLN A 121 -20.22 -1.57 -9.35
C GLN A 121 -21.03 -0.77 -8.33
N VAL A 122 -20.38 -0.34 -7.25
CA VAL A 122 -21.06 0.29 -6.11
C VAL A 122 -20.87 1.81 -6.09
N TYR A 123 -19.78 2.33 -6.66
CA TYR A 123 -19.38 3.73 -6.45
C TYR A 123 -19.39 4.54 -7.75
N ALA A 124 -18.70 4.08 -8.80
CA ALA A 124 -18.57 4.90 -10.00
C ALA A 124 -19.88 4.94 -10.83
N TYR A 125 -20.16 6.09 -11.43
CA TYR A 125 -21.36 6.40 -12.23
C TYR A 125 -22.70 6.31 -11.47
N GLN A 126 -22.66 6.26 -10.14
CA GLN A 126 -23.84 6.39 -9.30
C GLN A 126 -24.10 7.86 -9.00
N ASP A 127 -25.36 8.18 -8.70
CA ASP A 127 -25.75 9.50 -8.23
C ASP A 127 -25.13 9.75 -6.84
N ASP A 128 -24.59 10.96 -6.61
CA ASP A 128 -23.93 11.33 -5.35
C ASP A 128 -24.78 11.00 -4.11
N SER A 129 -26.11 11.10 -4.21
CA SER A 129 -27.04 10.77 -3.12
C SER A 129 -27.04 9.29 -2.71
N LYS A 130 -26.56 8.40 -3.58
CA LYS A 130 -26.53 6.94 -3.40
C LYS A 130 -25.12 6.42 -3.09
N VAL A 131 -24.08 7.23 -3.30
CA VAL A 131 -22.69 6.84 -3.06
C VAL A 131 -22.37 6.95 -1.57
N VAL A 132 -22.36 5.81 -0.87
CA VAL A 132 -21.89 5.73 0.51
C VAL A 132 -20.45 5.22 0.50
N LEU A 133 -19.48 6.14 0.50
CA LEU A 133 -18.07 5.77 0.58
C LEU A 133 -17.76 5.08 1.92
N PRO A 134 -16.82 4.11 1.94
CA PRO A 134 -16.36 3.53 3.19
C PRO A 134 -15.77 4.64 4.07
N GLU A 135 -16.05 4.58 5.38
CA GLU A 135 -15.55 5.58 6.31
C GLU A 135 -14.01 5.62 6.27
N PHE A 136 -13.49 6.82 6.09
CA PHE A 136 -12.05 7.06 6.17
C PHE A 136 -11.63 6.99 7.64
N GLN A 137 -11.16 5.83 8.09
CA GLN A 137 -10.63 5.67 9.44
C GLN A 137 -9.26 6.32 9.53
N GLN A 138 -9.19 7.54 10.07
CA GLN A 138 -7.92 8.09 10.54
C GLN A 138 -7.43 7.19 11.67
N LYS A 139 -6.32 6.47 11.45
CA LYS A 139 -5.58 5.89 12.57
C LYS A 139 -5.21 7.03 13.50
N THR A 140 -5.88 7.11 14.65
CA THR A 140 -5.37 7.88 15.77
C THR A 140 -4.00 7.30 16.06
N VAL A 141 -2.95 8.06 15.77
CA VAL A 141 -1.60 7.74 16.26
C VAL A 141 -1.74 7.79 17.77
N VAL A 142 -1.89 6.63 18.41
CA VAL A 142 -1.80 6.51 19.85
C VAL A 142 -0.37 6.94 20.16
N ALA A 143 -0.21 8.15 20.69
CA ALA A 143 1.04 8.58 21.27
C ALA A 143 1.45 7.47 22.24
N THR A 144 2.55 6.80 21.94
CA THR A 144 3.19 5.90 22.89
C THR A 144 3.52 6.75 24.11
N GLU A 145 2.71 6.61 25.16
CA GLU A 145 3.02 7.18 26.46
C GLU A 145 4.43 6.73 26.84
N ASP A 146 5.31 7.70 26.96
CA ASP A 146 6.61 7.56 27.58
C ASP A 146 6.39 6.90 28.95
N ARG A 147 6.70 5.61 29.04
CA ARG A 147 6.84 4.91 30.32
C ARG A 147 8.17 5.34 30.92
N GLU A 148 8.19 6.53 31.52
CA GLU A 148 9.04 6.79 32.66
C GLU A 148 8.44 6.07 33.87
N ASN A 149 9.10 4.98 34.27
CA ASN A 149 9.32 4.54 35.65
C ASN A 149 10.17 3.27 35.66
#